data_AF-A0A2W4PY87-F1
#
_entry.id   AF-A0A2W4PY87-F1
#
_cell.length_a   1.000
_cell.length_b   1.000
_cell.length_c   1.000
_cell.angle_alpha   90.00
_cell.angle_beta   90.00
_cell.angle_gamma   90.00
#
_symmetry.space_group_name_H-M   'P 1'
#
loop_
_entity.id
_entity.type
_entity.pdbx_description
1 polymer ?
#
loop_
_entity_poly.entity_id
_entity_poly.type
_entity_poly.pdbx_seq_one_letter_code
_entity_poly.pdbx_strand_id
1 'polypeptide(L)' 'ANISRTGRNGDGTILVGNLEQAIRIRTGETGTAAT' A
#
# COMPACT_ATOMS: atom_id res chain seq x y z
N ALA A 1 11.37 -12.82 4.93
CA ALA A 1 10.54 -13.37 3.86
C ALA A 1 11.23 -13.08 2.53
N ASN A 2 11.35 -14.08 1.65
CA ASN A 2 12.03 -13.93 0.36
C ASN A 2 11.30 -12.88 -0.48
N ILE A 3 11.97 -11.75 -0.74
CA ILE A 3 11.43 -10.58 -1.46
C ILE A 3 11.26 -10.90 -2.96
N SER A 4 11.93 -11.96 -3.43
CA SER A 4 11.90 -12.41 -4.82
C SER A 4 10.85 -13.49 -5.06
N ARG A 5 9.80 -13.16 -5.82
CA ARG A 5 8.77 -14.12 -6.27
C ARG A 5 9.27 -15.06 -7.36
N THR A 6 10.22 -14.64 -8.19
CA THR A 6 10.76 -15.44 -9.30
C THR A 6 12.24 -15.83 -9.13
N GLY A 7 12.92 -15.24 -8.14
CA GLY A 7 14.34 -15.49 -7.88
C GLY A 7 15.28 -14.84 -8.90
N ARG A 8 14.75 -13.96 -9.75
CA ARG A 8 15.50 -13.21 -10.77
C ARG A 8 15.70 -11.77 -10.32
N ASN A 9 16.80 -11.17 -10.78
CA ASN A 9 17.03 -9.74 -10.62
C ASN A 9 15.84 -8.98 -11.23
N GLY A 10 15.30 -8.00 -10.49
CA GLY A 10 14.17 -7.20 -10.94
C GLY A 10 12.80 -7.64 -10.40
N ASP A 11 12.73 -8.58 -9.46
CA ASP A 11 11.46 -8.94 -8.77
C ASP A 11 10.82 -7.77 -7.97
N GLY A 12 11.54 -6.66 -7.81
CA GLY A 12 11.08 -5.47 -7.13
C GLY A 12 11.19 -5.57 -5.61
N THR A 13 10.71 -4.55 -4.90
CA THR A 13 10.66 -4.50 -3.44
C THR A 13 9.38 -3.82 -3.02
N ILE A 14 8.80 -4.30 -1.92
CA ILE A 14 7.64 -3.69 -1.30
C ILE A 14 8.13 -2.76 -0.19
N LEU A 15 7.79 -1.49 -0.30
CA LEU A 15 8.01 -0.49 0.73
C LEU A 15 6.68 -0.25 1.44
N VAL A 16 6.69 -0.35 2.77
CA VAL A 16 5.51 -0.07 3.60
C VAL A 16 5.79 1.19 4.40
N GLY A 17 4.93 2.19 4.23
CA GLY A 17 4.94 3.43 4.99
C GLY A 17 3.63 3.60 5.74
N ASN A 18 3.69 4.34 6.86
CA ASN A 18 2.49 4.73 7.59
C ASN A 18 1.72 5.78 6.77
N LEU A 19 0.39 5.65 6.73
CA LEU A 19 -0.50 6.63 6.13
C LEU A 19 -1.11 7.48 7.23
N GLU A 20 -0.89 8.80 7.18
CA GLU A 20 -1.42 9.73 8.18
C GLU A 20 -2.92 9.95 8.01
N GLN A 21 -3.42 10.02 6.77
CA GLN A 21 -4.82 10.30 6.49
C GLN A 21 -5.29 9.68 5.17
N ALA A 22 -6.53 9.17 5.16
CA ALA A 22 -7.24 8.71 3.98
C ALA A 22 -8.62 9.39 3.90
N ILE A 23 -9.02 9.86 2.71
CA ILE A 23 -10.33 10.48 2.46
C ILE A 23 -10.90 9.97 1.14
N ARG A 24 -12.17 9.55 1.15
CA ARG A 24 -12.91 9.18 -0.07
C ARG A 24 -13.66 10.40 -0.61
N ILE A 25 -13.22 10.96 -1.73
CA ILE A 25 -13.73 12.23 -2.30
C ILE A 25 -15.24 12.21 -2.53
N ARG A 26 -15.79 11.08 -3.00
CA ARG A 26 -17.22 10.96 -3.36
C ARG A 26 -18.17 11.01 -2.16
N THR A 27 -17.72 10.57 -0.99
CA THR A 27 -18.59 10.36 0.19
C THR A 27 -18.14 11.13 1.43
N GLY A 28 -16.91 11.66 1.44
CA GLY A 28 -16.31 12.34 2.58
C GLY A 28 -15.87 11.39 3.71
N GLU A 29 -15.96 10.08 3.52
CA GLU A 29 -15.51 9.10 4.51
C GLU A 29 -14.00 9.22 4.75
N THR A 30 -13.56 9.04 6.00
CA THR A 30 -12.16 9.18 6.43
C THR A 30 -11.61 7.89 7.04
N GLY A 31 -10.28 7.76 7.07
CA GLY A 31 -9.59 6.63 7.69
C GLY A 31 -9.97 5.29 7.05
N THR A 32 -10.24 4.26 7.85
CA THR A 32 -10.63 2.93 7.33
C THR A 32 -11.95 2.95 6.57
N ALA A 33 -12.89 3.85 6.88
CA ALA A 33 -14.13 3.95 6.12
C ALA A 33 -13.88 4.48 4.68
N ALA A 34 -12.74 5.13 4.45
CA ALA A 34 -12.31 5.60 3.15
C ALA A 34 -11.72 4.50 2.26
N THR A 35 -11.39 3.31 2.81
CA THR A 35 -10.86 2.17 2.03
C THR A 35 -11.98 1.48 1.27
#